data_AF-K1TTN9-F1
#
_entry.id   AF-K1TTN9-F1
#
_cell.length_a   1.000
_cell.length_b   1.000
_cell.length_c   1.000
_cell.angle_alpha   90.00
_cell.angle_beta   90.00
_cell.angle_gamma   90.00
#
_symmetry.space_group_name_H-M   'P 1'
#
loop_
_entity.id
_entity.type
_entity.pdbx_description
1 polymer ?
#
loop_
_entity_poly.entity_id
_entity_poly.type
_entity_poly.pdbx_seq_one_letter_code
_entity_poly.pdbx_strand_id
1 'polypeptide(L)'
;MVRELTGLSRPKGALLCGVGIFLLALTTALGYSVLHFQPFAAGTAWLDLWDFIVSNNILPLGSLVLALFCCNSFGWGGDAFVQEANTGKGLKVQPWMKPIFRFVVPAA
;
A
#
# COMPACT_ATOMS: atom_id res chain seq x y z
N MET A 1 -9.91 9.58 3.39
CA MET A 1 -8.66 10.23 3.78
C MET A 1 -8.53 11.65 3.27
N VAL A 2 -8.32 11.94 1.96
CA VAL A 2 -8.17 13.34 1.50
C VAL A 2 -9.35 14.22 1.90
N ARG A 3 -10.58 13.77 1.68
CA ARG A 3 -11.80 14.45 2.15
C ARG A 3 -11.82 14.72 3.67
N GLU A 4 -11.31 13.80 4.47
CA GLU A 4 -11.37 13.92 5.94
C GLU A 4 -10.25 14.81 6.48
N LEU A 5 -9.11 14.86 5.78
CA LEU A 5 -7.97 15.69 6.15
C LEU A 5 -8.08 17.13 5.64
N THR A 6 -8.77 17.35 4.51
CA THR A 6 -8.87 18.69 3.89
C THR A 6 -10.28 19.29 3.89
N GLY A 7 -11.30 18.55 4.34
CA GLY A 7 -12.69 19.02 4.37
C GLY A 7 -13.33 19.24 2.98
N LEU A 8 -12.64 18.89 1.89
CA LEU A 8 -13.08 19.13 0.52
C LEU A 8 -14.29 18.26 0.15
N SER A 9 -15.23 18.81 -0.62
CA SER A 9 -16.37 18.04 -1.12
C SER A 9 -15.92 16.87 -2.01
N ARG A 10 -16.66 15.75 -1.96
CA ARG A 10 -16.36 14.50 -2.70
C ARG A 10 -15.86 14.70 -4.15
N PRO A 11 -16.55 15.48 -5.02
CA PRO A 11 -16.11 15.64 -6.40
C PRO A 11 -14.83 16.47 -6.54
N LYS A 12 -14.63 17.47 -5.67
CA LYS A 12 -13.44 18.33 -5.72
C LYS A 12 -12.18 17.58 -5.30
N GLY A 13 -12.28 16.78 -4.23
CA GLY A 13 -11.18 15.93 -3.79
C GLY A 13 -10.80 14.88 -4.83
N ALA A 14 -11.79 14.23 -5.44
CA ALA A 14 -11.55 13.26 -6.51
C ALA A 14 -10.89 13.90 -7.73
N LEU A 15 -11.33 15.09 -8.14
CA LEU A 15 -10.74 15.83 -9.26
C LEU A 15 -9.29 16.22 -8.98
N LEU A 16 -9.00 16.74 -7.78
CA LEU A 16 -7.64 17.13 -7.39
C LEU A 16 -6.69 15.92 -7.40
N CYS A 17 -7.10 14.80 -6.79
CA CYS A 17 -6.30 13.58 -6.79
C CYS A 17 -6.13 13.03 -8.22
N GLY A 18 -7.19 13.05 -9.02
CA GLY A 18 -7.14 12.58 -10.41
C GLY A 18 -6.19 13.39 -11.28
N VAL A 19 -6.24 14.73 -11.20
CA VAL A 19 -5.32 15.61 -11.92
C VAL A 19 -3.88 15.41 -11.45
N GLY A 20 -3.66 15.30 -10.13
CA GLY A 20 -2.32 15.01 -9.59
C GLY A 20 -1.74 13.70 -10.09
N ILE A 21 -2.53 12.61 -10.05
CA ILE A 21 -2.12 11.31 -10.57
C ILE A 21 -1.89 11.37 -12.08
N PHE A 22 -2.73 12.08 -12.83
CA PHE A 22 -2.58 12.22 -14.28
C PHE A 22 -1.28 12.92 -14.67
N LEU A 23 -0.93 14.02 -14.00
CA LEU A 23 0.32 14.73 -14.23
C LEU A 23 1.54 13.86 -13.87
N LEU A 24 1.49 13.14 -12.75
CA LEU A 24 2.55 12.20 -12.36
C LEU A 24 2.69 11.05 -13.37
N ALA A 25 1.57 10.47 -13.83
CA ALA A 25 1.56 9.39 -14.82
C ALA A 25 2.11 9.84 -16.19
N LEU A 26 1.90 11.11 -16.57
CA LEU A 26 2.52 11.68 -17.76
C LEU A 26 4.04 11.71 -17.64
N THR A 27 4.60 12.04 -16.47
CA THR A 27 6.07 12.01 -16.27
C THR A 27 6.64 10.60 -16.42
N THR A 28 5.92 9.57 -15.97
CA THR A 28 6.34 8.17 -16.16
C THR A 28 6.20 7.70 -17.61
N ALA A 29 5.14 8.10 -18.31
CA ALA A 29 4.92 7.72 -19.70
C ALA A 29 5.94 8.38 -20.65
N LEU A 30 6.25 9.67 -20.43
CA LEU A 30 7.27 10.39 -21.21
C LEU A 30 8.70 10.02 -20.80
N GLY A 31 8.89 9.36 -19.66
CA GLY A 31 10.19 8.91 -19.13
C GLY A 31 10.91 7.85 -19.96
N TYR A 32 10.20 7.16 -20.87
CA TYR A 32 10.83 6.21 -21.81
C TYR A 32 11.22 6.85 -23.16
N SER A 33 10.79 8.08 -23.44
CA SER A 33 10.92 8.69 -24.79
C SER A 33 11.62 10.05 -24.78
N VAL A 34 11.17 11.02 -23.99
CA VAL A 34 11.68 12.41 -24.02
C VAL A 34 12.57 12.71 -22.82
N LEU A 35 12.17 12.22 -21.64
CA LEU A 35 12.93 12.39 -20.40
C LEU A 35 13.83 11.17 -20.22
N HIS A 36 15.03 11.19 -20.81
CA HIS A 36 16.05 10.17 -20.57
C HIS A 36 16.62 10.29 -19.15
N PHE A 37 15.82 9.89 -18.15
CA PHE A 37 16.23 9.78 -16.77
C PHE A 37 16.45 8.30 -16.46
N GLN A 38 17.72 7.92 -16.32
CA GLN A 38 18.17 6.54 -16.11
C GLN A 38 18.76 6.40 -14.69
N PRO A 39 17.95 6.09 -13.68
CA PRO A 39 18.39 6.09 -12.28
C PRO A 39 19.20 4.86 -11.86
N PHE A 40 19.10 3.73 -12.57
CA PHE A 40 19.77 2.48 -12.16
C PHE A 40 20.75 1.94 -13.20
N ALA A 41 20.34 1.84 -14.47
CA ALA A 41 21.18 1.35 -15.56
C ALA A 41 20.72 1.87 -16.94
N ALA A 42 21.53 1.67 -17.97
CA ALA A 42 21.15 2.00 -19.35
C ALA A 42 19.86 1.24 -19.73
N GLY A 43 18.81 1.97 -20.10
CA GLY A 43 17.48 1.42 -20.43
C GLY A 43 16.46 1.46 -19.28
N THR A 44 16.86 1.84 -18.06
CA THR A 44 15.92 2.09 -16.96
C THR A 44 15.30 3.48 -17.09
N ALA A 45 14.02 3.61 -16.76
CA ALA A 45 13.27 4.86 -16.86
C ALA A 45 12.78 5.36 -15.50
N TRP A 46 12.18 6.54 -15.51
CA TRP A 46 11.50 7.12 -14.35
C TRP A 46 10.46 6.18 -13.72
N LEU A 47 9.79 5.35 -14.53
CA LEU A 47 8.82 4.36 -14.03
C LEU A 47 9.47 3.28 -13.17
N ASP A 48 10.65 2.77 -13.56
CA ASP A 48 11.32 1.68 -12.85
C ASP A 48 11.78 2.11 -11.45
N LEU A 49 12.12 3.40 -11.27
CA LEU A 49 12.40 3.98 -9.97
C LEU A 49 11.18 3.99 -9.05
N TRP A 50 10.05 4.47 -9.56
CA TRP A 50 8.81 4.49 -8.80
C TRP A 50 8.34 3.09 -8.44
N ASP A 51 8.46 2.15 -9.39
CA ASP A 51 8.13 0.75 -9.13
C ASP A 51 9.05 0.14 -8.06
N PHE A 52 10.37 0.40 -8.10
CA PHE A 52 11.28 -0.07 -7.06
C PHE A 52 10.91 0.47 -5.66
N ILE A 53 10.65 1.78 -5.54
CA ILE A 53 10.31 2.40 -4.25
C ILE A 53 9.00 1.82 -3.72
N VAL A 54 7.97 1.73 -4.55
CA VAL A 54 6.64 1.31 -4.09
C VAL A 54 6.57 -0.20 -3.90
N SER A 55 6.97 -0.97 -4.91
CA SER A 55 6.77 -2.42 -4.96
C SER A 55 7.76 -3.20 -4.10
N ASN A 56 9.03 -2.77 -4.00
CA ASN A 56 10.01 -3.49 -3.19
C ASN A 56 10.17 -2.95 -1.76
N ASN A 57 9.79 -1.70 -1.49
CA ASN A 57 9.99 -1.09 -0.17
C ASN A 57 8.66 -0.82 0.53
N ILE A 58 7.83 0.07 -0.02
CA ILE A 58 6.63 0.55 0.68
C ILE A 58 5.61 -0.57 0.88
N LEU A 59 5.32 -1.36 -0.15
CA LEU A 59 4.33 -2.42 -0.09
C LEU A 59 4.74 -3.55 0.89
N PRO A 60 5.94 -4.14 0.79
CA PRO A 60 6.38 -5.18 1.72
C PRO A 60 6.47 -4.67 3.15
N LEU A 61 7.12 -3.52 3.38
CA LEU A 61 7.26 -2.94 4.73
C LEU A 61 5.91 -2.54 5.32
N GLY A 62 5.02 -1.95 4.52
CA GLY A 62 3.67 -1.60 4.95
C GLY A 62 2.85 -2.83 5.34
N SER A 63 2.92 -3.89 4.53
CA SER A 63 2.24 -5.16 4.82
C SER A 63 2.80 -5.84 6.08
N LEU A 64 4.12 -5.77 6.28
CA LEU A 64 4.80 -6.28 7.46
C LEU A 64 4.35 -5.55 8.73
N VAL A 65 4.37 -4.22 8.72
CA VAL A 65 3.94 -3.39 9.85
C VAL A 65 2.48 -3.67 10.18
N LEU A 66 1.61 -3.79 9.18
CA LEU A 66 0.20 -4.11 9.38
C LEU A 66 0.00 -5.51 9.96
N ALA A 67 0.71 -6.52 9.44
CA ALA A 67 0.63 -7.88 9.94
C ALA A 67 1.13 -7.99 11.40
N LEU A 68 2.25 -7.32 11.72
CA LEU A 68 2.76 -7.25 13.09
C LEU A 68 1.80 -6.51 14.02
N PHE A 69 1.20 -5.41 13.56
CA PHE A 69 0.20 -4.66 14.34
C PHE A 69 -1.06 -5.49 14.63
N CYS A 70 -1.53 -6.28 13.65
CA CYS A 70 -2.68 -7.16 13.83
C CYS A 70 -2.36 -8.39 14.71
N CYS A 71 -1.14 -8.94 14.64
CA CYS A 71 -0.79 -10.20 15.30
C CYS A 71 -0.14 -10.05 16.68
N ASN A 72 0.53 -8.93 16.95
CA ASN A 72 1.26 -8.71 18.20
C ASN A 72 0.36 -8.09 19.28
N SER A 73 0.64 -8.36 20.56
CA SER A 73 -0.15 -7.80 21.68
C SER A 73 0.14 -6.33 21.97
N PHE A 74 1.17 -5.75 21.35
CA PHE A 74 1.45 -4.31 21.38
C PHE A 74 0.54 -3.50 20.43
N GLY A 75 -0.14 -4.16 19.49
CA GLY A 75 -1.05 -3.52 18.55
C GLY A 75 -2.51 -3.83 18.85
N TRP A 76 -3.25 -4.27 17.83
CA TRP A 76 -4.66 -4.66 17.96
C TRP A 76 -4.83 -5.95 18.76
N GLY A 77 -3.84 -6.84 18.70
CA GLY A 77 -3.90 -8.18 19.30
C GLY A 77 -4.66 -9.17 18.43
N GLY A 78 -4.06 -10.32 18.16
CA GLY A 78 -4.60 -11.29 17.20
C GLY A 78 -5.98 -11.82 17.56
N ASP A 79 -6.34 -11.93 18.84
CA ASP A 79 -7.67 -12.37 19.27
C ASP A 79 -8.75 -11.31 19.02
N ALA A 80 -8.46 -10.05 19.33
CA ALA A 80 -9.37 -8.94 19.07
C ALA A 80 -9.54 -8.68 17.56
N PHE A 81 -8.49 -8.84 16.76
CA PHE A 81 -8.58 -8.77 15.30
C PHE A 81 -9.49 -9.87 14.73
N VAL A 82 -9.37 -11.12 15.20
CA VAL A 82 -10.24 -12.22 14.75
C VAL A 82 -11.70 -12.01 15.20
N GLN A 83 -11.93 -11.42 16.38
CA GLN A 83 -13.29 -11.06 16.80
C GLN A 83 -13.89 -9.96 15.94
N GLU A 84 -13.15 -8.87 15.69
CA GLU A 84 -13.60 -7.74 14.87
C GLU A 84 -13.78 -8.15 13.40
N ALA A 85 -12.86 -8.93 12.83
CA ALA A 85 -12.99 -9.41 11.45
C ALA A 85 -14.18 -10.35 11.26
N ASN A 86 -14.64 -11.01 12.33
CA ASN A 86 -15.74 -11.98 12.31
C ASN A 86 -17.09 -11.40 12.76
N THR A 87 -17.22 -10.11 13.06
CA THR A 87 -18.52 -9.48 13.37
C THR A 87 -19.43 -9.38 12.15
N GLY A 88 -18.87 -9.43 10.94
CA GLY A 88 -19.62 -9.44 9.68
C GLY A 88 -20.32 -10.78 9.37
N LYS A 89 -21.30 -10.73 8.45
CA LYS A 89 -21.89 -11.93 7.84
C LYS A 89 -21.08 -12.33 6.61
N GLY A 90 -20.19 -13.32 6.74
CA GLY A 90 -19.33 -13.77 5.64
C GLY A 90 -18.32 -14.84 6.05
N LEU A 91 -17.33 -15.06 5.17
CA LEU A 91 -16.18 -15.94 5.43
C LEU A 91 -15.43 -15.47 6.67
N LYS A 92 -15.40 -16.33 7.69
CA LYS A 92 -14.77 -16.02 8.98
C LYS A 92 -13.28 -16.28 8.93
N VAL A 93 -12.51 -15.35 9.47
CA VAL A 93 -11.09 -15.53 9.76
C VAL A 93 -10.95 -16.60 10.83
N GLN A 94 -10.32 -17.71 10.46
CA GLN A 94 -10.16 -18.87 11.33
C GLN A 94 -8.88 -18.76 12.16
N PRO A 95 -8.83 -19.34 13.38
CA PRO A 95 -7.66 -19.28 14.26
C PRO A 95 -6.37 -19.86 13.65
N TRP A 96 -6.48 -20.81 12.72
CA TRP A 96 -5.33 -21.43 12.04
C TRP A 96 -4.58 -20.46 11.10
N MET A 97 -5.19 -19.34 10.72
CA MET A 97 -4.55 -18.31 9.90
C MET A 97 -3.61 -17.41 10.71
N LYS A 98 -3.78 -17.34 12.04
CA LYS A 98 -2.92 -16.56 12.94
C LYS A 98 -1.42 -16.88 12.82
N PRO A 99 -0.97 -18.15 12.86
CA PRO A 99 0.45 -18.45 12.74
C PRO A 99 1.05 -18.03 11.39
N ILE A 100 0.25 -18.01 10.31
CA ILE A 100 0.70 -17.54 8.99
C ILE A 100 1.00 -16.04 9.06
N PHE A 101 0.07 -15.23 9.56
CA PHE A 101 0.28 -13.79 9.68
C PHE A 101 1.33 -13.40 10.73
N ARG A 102 1.51 -14.22 11.77
CA ARG A 102 2.45 -13.95 12.86
C ARG A 102 3.89 -14.40 12.59
N PHE A 103 4.08 -15.49 11.85
CA PHE A 103 5.40 -16.08 11.63
C PHE A 103 5.83 -16.15 10.17
N VAL A 104 4.90 -16.39 9.23
CA VAL A 104 5.26 -16.54 7.81
C VAL A 104 5.42 -15.17 7.15
N VAL A 105 4.51 -14.22 7.41
CA VAL A 105 4.59 -12.87 6.84
C VAL A 105 5.83 -12.08 7.28
N PRO A 106 6.28 -12.11 8.55
CA PRO A 106 7.51 -11.45 8.94
C PRO A 106 8.81 -12.22 8.62
N ALA A 107 8.71 -13.50 8.25
CA ALA A 107 9.88 -14.30 7.87
C ALA A 107 10.07 -14.43 6.35
N ALA A 108 9.08 -14.02 5.56
CA ALA A 108 9.10 -13.98 4.10
C ALA A 108 9.54 -12.60 3.59
#